data_AF-A0A4R4MF19-F1
#
_entry.id   AF-A0A4R4MF19-F1
#
_cell.length_a   1.000
_cell.length_b   1.000
_cell.length_c   1.000
_cell.angle_alpha   90.00
_cell.angle_beta   90.00
_cell.angle_gamma   90.00
#
_symmetry.space_group_name_H-M   'P 1'
#
loop_
_entity.id
_entity.type
_entity.pdbx_description
1 polymer ?
#
loop_
_entity_poly.entity_id
_entity_poly.type
_entity_poly.pdbx_seq_one_letter_code
_entity_poly.pdbx_strand_id
1 'polypeptide(L)'
;MAACAVLACTALTACGGAETSGPPPPSSSPTASRSASGEPAAERLVLRWRKTGGLAGIGGPGSVPEFSLYSSGRAIVAAERPDSRPPDRELTQYRLKPQALQRLLDGARAAGFDRSHTVGSDQIADAVVTVVTMGDAKTRIIEPGWPGSRESLFLKQLAPEGWPADDQSAPPEPYTPQRTAVLAGEITGDGTARPWPLGPLGDGVPAAGAICTLAPSAKVPETRPGTAWRSGGTTYSVRLRPLLPAEDSCGDLD
;
A
#
# COMPACT_ATOMS: atom_id res chain seq x y z
N MET A 1 -50.48 28.41 1.84
CA MET A 1 -51.01 29.79 1.92
C MET A 1 -50.12 30.59 2.86
N ALA A 2 -49.71 31.80 2.43
CA ALA A 2 -48.97 32.86 3.13
C ALA A 2 -47.54 32.48 3.62
N ALA A 3 -46.41 32.96 3.08
CA ALA A 3 -45.97 34.26 2.56
C ALA A 3 -45.91 35.38 3.62
N CYS A 4 -44.69 35.86 3.93
CA CYS A 4 -44.40 37.26 4.30
C CYS A 4 -42.89 37.53 4.18
N ALA A 5 -42.51 38.18 3.08
CA ALA A 5 -41.30 38.99 2.93
C ALA A 5 -41.58 40.42 3.44
N VAL A 6 -40.54 41.27 3.56
CA VAL A 6 -40.51 42.77 3.66
C VAL A 6 -39.40 43.18 4.67
N LEU A 7 -38.57 44.21 4.51
CA LEU A 7 -38.22 45.15 3.43
C LEU A 7 -36.85 45.76 3.80
N ALA A 8 -36.19 46.34 2.80
CA ALA A 8 -34.99 47.17 2.92
C ALA A 8 -35.26 48.56 3.54
N CYS A 9 -34.19 49.24 3.97
CA CYS A 9 -34.07 50.70 3.87
C CYS A 9 -32.60 51.15 3.85
N THR A 10 -32.28 51.95 2.83
CA THR A 10 -31.03 52.68 2.56
C THR A 10 -31.25 54.18 2.71
N ALA A 11 -30.28 54.91 3.27
CA ALA A 11 -30.01 56.36 3.10
C ALA A 11 -28.69 56.68 3.84
N LEU A 12 -27.59 57.19 3.27
CA LEU A 12 -27.24 58.42 2.51
C LEU A 12 -26.60 59.53 3.37
N THR A 13 -25.61 60.21 2.77
CA THR A 13 -24.90 61.49 3.11
C THR A 13 -23.66 61.40 4.02
N ALA A 14 -22.57 62.18 3.91
CA ALA A 14 -21.98 63.06 2.88
C ALA A 14 -20.56 63.56 3.36
N CYS A 15 -19.70 63.91 2.40
CA CYS A 15 -18.43 64.67 2.35
C CYS A 15 -17.67 65.18 3.61
N GLY A 16 -16.32 65.13 3.53
CA GLY A 16 -15.46 66.27 3.87
C GLY A 16 -14.06 65.94 4.41
N GLY A 17 -13.01 66.51 3.79
CA GLY A 17 -11.72 66.80 4.45
C GLY A 17 -10.47 66.18 3.83
N ALA A 18 -9.77 66.94 2.99
CA ALA A 18 -8.42 66.64 2.52
C ALA A 18 -7.39 67.30 3.45
N GLU A 19 -6.43 66.52 3.97
CA GLU A 19 -5.17 67.05 4.45
C GLU A 19 -4.00 66.21 3.92
N THR A 20 -3.07 66.95 3.32
CA THR A 20 -1.82 66.50 2.72
C THR A 20 -0.86 66.01 3.80
N SER A 21 -0.41 64.76 3.70
CA SER A 21 0.80 64.29 4.37
C SER A 21 1.50 63.29 3.44
N GLY A 22 2.81 63.49 3.24
CA GLY A 22 3.59 62.95 2.13
C GLY A 22 3.62 61.43 2.00
N PRO A 23 4.08 60.92 0.85
CA PRO A 23 4.15 59.48 0.62
C PRO A 23 5.13 58.82 1.61
N PRO A 24 4.70 57.85 2.43
CA PRO A 24 5.61 56.95 3.10
C PRO A 24 6.33 56.06 2.07
N PRO A 25 7.54 55.57 2.35
CA PRO A 25 8.28 54.68 1.46
C PRO A 25 7.46 53.40 1.17
N PRO A 26 7.61 52.78 -0.02
CA PRO A 26 6.89 51.55 -0.32
C PRO A 26 7.31 50.46 0.67
N SER A 27 6.34 50.03 1.48
CA SER A 27 6.44 48.82 2.29
C SER A 27 6.64 47.63 1.37
N SER A 28 7.84 47.07 1.41
CA SER A 28 8.17 45.79 0.80
C SER A 28 7.27 44.72 1.40
N SER A 29 6.24 44.30 0.66
CA SER A 29 5.49 43.09 0.97
C SER A 29 6.48 41.92 1.08
N PRO A 30 6.49 41.15 2.17
CA PRO A 30 7.28 39.93 2.20
C PRO A 30 6.68 38.98 1.16
N THR A 31 7.37 38.84 0.03
CA THR A 31 7.25 37.68 -0.83
C THR A 31 7.48 36.48 0.07
N ALA A 32 6.39 35.80 0.42
CA ALA A 32 6.45 34.49 1.03
C ALA A 32 7.13 33.57 0.02
N SER A 33 8.46 33.45 0.15
CA SER A 33 9.24 32.39 -0.43
C SER A 33 8.58 31.10 0.01
N ARG A 34 7.77 30.50 -0.87
CA ARG A 34 7.44 29.09 -0.77
C ARG A 34 8.78 28.39 -0.90
N SER A 35 9.33 28.00 0.24
CA SER A 35 10.36 26.98 0.32
C SER A 35 9.79 25.76 -0.42
N ALA A 36 10.17 25.61 -1.68
CA ALA A 36 10.12 24.33 -2.35
C ALA A 36 11.20 23.49 -1.67
N SER A 37 10.86 22.95 -0.50
CA SER A 37 11.61 21.88 0.12
C SER A 37 11.52 20.71 -0.85
N GLY A 38 12.56 20.56 -1.67
CA GLY A 38 12.76 19.47 -2.61
C GLY A 38 13.04 18.15 -1.88
N GLU A 39 12.19 17.80 -0.92
CA GLU A 39 12.07 16.44 -0.45
C GLU A 39 11.30 15.70 -1.55
N PRO A 40 11.86 14.61 -2.13
CA PRO A 40 11.12 13.85 -3.12
C PRO A 40 9.81 13.42 -2.46
N ALA A 41 8.67 13.82 -3.05
CA ALA A 41 7.36 13.49 -2.52
C ALA A 41 7.35 12.00 -2.19
N ALA A 42 7.05 11.68 -0.92
CA ALA A 42 7.08 10.31 -0.41
C ALA A 42 6.37 9.39 -1.40
N GLU A 43 7.02 8.27 -1.74
CA GLU A 43 6.53 7.32 -2.74
C GLU A 43 5.19 6.75 -2.26
N ARG A 44 4.08 7.19 -2.89
CA ARG A 44 2.72 6.86 -2.44
C ARG A 44 2.19 5.65 -3.17
N LEU A 45 1.60 4.71 -2.44
CA LEU A 45 0.84 3.60 -3.02
C LEU A 45 -0.39 4.13 -3.75
N VAL A 46 -0.54 3.78 -5.04
CA VAL A 46 -1.69 4.23 -5.86
C VAL A 46 -2.64 3.10 -6.21
N LEU A 47 -2.14 1.87 -6.36
CA LEU A 47 -2.93 0.70 -6.65
C LEU A 47 -2.26 -0.53 -6.03
N ARG A 48 -3.04 -1.36 -5.35
CA ARG A 48 -2.58 -2.62 -4.78
C ARG A 48 -3.64 -3.67 -5.03
N TRP A 49 -3.24 -4.90 -5.32
CA TRP A 49 -4.17 -6.01 -5.17
C TRP A 49 -3.54 -7.17 -4.43
N ARG A 50 -4.39 -7.87 -3.68
CA ARG A 50 -4.02 -9.11 -3.02
C ARG A 50 -5.08 -10.20 -3.17
N LYS A 51 -4.68 -11.47 -3.16
CA LYS A 51 -5.60 -12.61 -3.04
C LYS A 51 -5.63 -13.11 -1.61
N THR A 52 -6.83 -13.38 -1.11
CA THR A 52 -7.06 -13.86 0.26
C THR A 52 -8.13 -14.95 0.29
N GLY A 53 -8.23 -15.73 1.36
CA GLY A 53 -9.32 -16.71 1.54
C GLY A 53 -9.00 -18.07 0.94
N GLY A 54 -10.02 -18.80 0.49
CA GLY A 54 -9.86 -20.20 0.09
C GLY A 54 -9.72 -21.16 1.28
N LEU A 55 -10.01 -22.44 1.04
CA LEU A 55 -9.91 -23.50 2.06
C LEU A 55 -8.52 -23.62 2.70
N ALA A 56 -7.47 -23.29 1.93
CA ALA A 56 -6.08 -23.33 2.38
C ALA A 56 -5.62 -22.05 3.10
N GLY A 57 -6.45 -21.00 3.20
CA GLY A 57 -6.08 -19.74 3.85
C GLY A 57 -5.02 -18.93 3.09
N ILE A 58 -5.22 -18.77 1.78
CA ILE A 58 -4.34 -17.98 0.90
C ILE A 58 -4.28 -16.53 1.42
N GLY A 59 -3.09 -15.92 1.35
CA GLY A 59 -2.89 -14.49 1.60
C GLY A 59 -3.38 -14.00 2.97
N GLY A 60 -3.19 -14.83 4.01
CA GLY A 60 -3.51 -14.45 5.38
C GLY A 60 -2.79 -13.16 5.85
N PRO A 61 -3.12 -12.66 7.05
CA PRO A 61 -2.53 -11.45 7.60
C PRO A 61 -0.99 -11.47 7.56
N GLY A 62 -0.38 -10.35 7.16
CA GLY A 62 1.08 -10.25 7.00
C GLY A 62 1.65 -10.90 5.74
N SER A 63 0.81 -11.39 4.82
CA SER A 63 1.26 -11.77 3.48
C SER A 63 1.71 -10.55 2.66
N VAL A 64 2.62 -10.78 1.70
CA VAL A 64 2.98 -9.75 0.73
C VAL A 64 1.92 -9.73 -0.39
N PRO A 65 1.35 -8.57 -0.73
CA PRO A 65 0.42 -8.43 -1.84
C PRO A 65 1.03 -8.92 -3.15
N GLU A 66 0.20 -9.52 -4.01
CA GLU A 66 0.58 -9.96 -5.36
C GLU A 66 1.07 -8.79 -6.23
N PHE A 67 0.55 -7.58 -6.02
CA PHE A 67 0.93 -6.40 -6.78
C PHE A 67 0.81 -5.12 -5.95
N SER A 68 1.79 -4.22 -6.07
CA SER A 68 1.74 -2.86 -5.55
C SER A 68 2.33 -1.89 -6.57
N LEU A 69 1.62 -0.83 -6.90
CA LEU A 69 2.01 0.24 -7.80
C LEU A 69 2.08 1.56 -7.04
N TYR A 70 3.13 2.32 -7.33
CA TYR A 70 3.44 3.58 -6.67
C TYR A 70 3.33 4.76 -7.63
N SER A 71 3.13 5.96 -7.07
CA SER A 71 3.02 7.22 -7.82
C SER A 71 4.26 7.57 -8.65
N SER A 72 5.40 6.97 -8.35
CA SER A 72 6.67 7.09 -9.09
C SER A 72 6.69 6.30 -10.40
N GLY A 73 5.72 5.41 -10.63
CA GLY A 73 5.75 4.41 -11.69
C GLY A 73 6.47 3.11 -11.29
N ARG A 74 6.96 2.99 -10.05
CA ARG A 74 7.44 1.69 -9.54
C ARG A 74 6.26 0.75 -9.38
N ALA A 75 6.40 -0.47 -9.88
CA ALA A 75 5.53 -1.58 -9.51
C ALA A 75 6.35 -2.69 -8.86
N ILE A 76 5.81 -3.35 -7.85
CA ILE A 76 6.40 -4.54 -7.22
C ILE A 76 5.38 -5.66 -7.38
N VAL A 77 5.83 -6.78 -7.94
CA VAL A 77 5.01 -7.96 -8.19
C VAL A 77 5.58 -9.13 -7.40
N ALA A 78 4.71 -9.84 -6.69
CA ALA A 78 5.07 -11.06 -5.97
C ALA A 78 4.62 -12.28 -6.77
N ALA A 79 5.58 -13.01 -7.33
CA ALA A 79 5.34 -14.24 -8.08
C ALA A 79 5.79 -15.46 -7.27
N GLU A 80 5.07 -16.57 -7.38
CA GLU A 80 5.50 -17.84 -6.80
C GLU A 80 6.72 -18.38 -7.57
N ARG A 81 7.75 -18.84 -6.85
CA ARG A 81 8.83 -19.58 -7.51
C ARG A 81 8.37 -21.01 -7.81
N PRO A 82 8.37 -21.46 -9.09
CA PRO A 82 7.90 -22.78 -9.48
C PRO A 82 8.54 -23.94 -8.72
N ASP A 83 9.82 -23.80 -8.34
CA ASP A 83 10.62 -24.88 -7.74
C ASP A 83 10.73 -24.78 -6.21
N SER A 84 10.07 -23.82 -5.57
CA SER A 84 10.13 -23.65 -4.12
C SER A 84 9.08 -24.50 -3.41
N ARG A 85 9.53 -25.34 -2.46
CA ARG A 85 8.65 -26.05 -1.52
C ARG A 85 9.13 -25.81 -0.08
N PRO A 86 8.34 -25.13 0.75
CA PRO A 86 7.05 -24.46 0.45
C PRO A 86 7.21 -23.27 -0.51
N PRO A 87 6.11 -22.75 -1.09
CA PRO A 87 6.17 -21.66 -2.07
C PRO A 87 6.78 -20.41 -1.44
N ASP A 88 7.97 -20.04 -1.90
CA ASP A 88 8.58 -18.74 -1.67
C ASP A 88 8.12 -17.79 -2.77
N ARG A 89 7.84 -16.54 -2.38
CA ARG A 89 7.52 -15.47 -3.33
C ARG A 89 8.78 -14.71 -3.70
N GLU A 90 9.02 -14.60 -5.00
CA GLU A 90 10.02 -13.70 -5.55
C GLU A 90 9.38 -12.34 -5.82
N LEU A 91 10.04 -11.28 -5.34
CA LEU A 91 9.59 -9.91 -5.54
C LEU A 91 10.39 -9.30 -6.67
N THR A 92 9.70 -8.95 -7.76
CA THR A 92 10.29 -8.28 -8.91
C THR A 92 9.78 -6.85 -8.96
N GLN A 93 10.71 -5.93 -9.17
CA GLN A 93 10.43 -4.53 -9.37
C GLN A 93 10.44 -4.18 -10.86
N TYR A 94 9.43 -3.42 -11.25
CA TYR A 94 9.29 -2.82 -12.57
C TYR A 94 9.27 -1.30 -12.45
N ARG A 95 9.69 -0.62 -13.51
CA ARG A 95 9.68 0.85 -13.59
C ARG A 95 8.93 1.30 -14.83
N LEU A 96 7.74 1.84 -14.63
CA LEU A 96 6.90 2.38 -15.70
C LEU A 96 7.30 3.81 -16.04
N LYS A 97 7.21 4.17 -17.33
CA LYS A 97 7.23 5.56 -17.77
C LYS A 97 5.93 6.26 -17.33
N PRO A 98 5.94 7.60 -17.14
CA PRO A 98 4.77 8.34 -16.68
C PRO A 98 3.51 8.13 -17.52
N GLN A 99 3.65 8.03 -18.85
CA GLN A 99 2.51 7.78 -19.75
C GLN A 99 1.90 6.38 -19.55
N ALA A 100 2.74 5.36 -19.35
CA ALA A 100 2.29 4.00 -19.08
C ALA A 100 1.57 3.91 -17.72
N LEU A 101 2.14 4.53 -16.69
CA LEU A 101 1.51 4.67 -15.38
C LEU A 101 0.12 5.32 -15.50
N GLN A 102 0.01 6.45 -16.21
CA GLN A 102 -1.25 7.16 -16.36
C GLN A 102 -2.30 6.28 -17.07
N ARG A 103 -1.93 5.61 -18.17
CA ARG A 103 -2.84 4.68 -18.87
C ARG A 103 -3.33 3.55 -17.97
N LEU A 104 -2.45 2.99 -17.15
CA LEU A 104 -2.80 1.92 -16.21
C LEU A 104 -3.79 2.43 -15.16
N LEU A 105 -3.55 3.60 -14.59
CA LEU A 105 -4.45 4.23 -13.62
C LEU A 105 -5.80 4.60 -14.24
N ASP A 106 -5.82 5.11 -15.47
CA ASP A 106 -7.05 5.41 -16.19
C ASP A 106 -7.86 4.14 -16.48
N GLY A 107 -7.18 3.04 -16.84
CA GLY A 107 -7.79 1.72 -16.95
C GLY A 107 -8.39 1.24 -15.63
N ALA A 108 -7.71 1.46 -14.50
CA ALA A 108 -8.21 1.08 -13.18
C ALA A 108 -9.50 1.85 -12.84
N ARG A 109 -9.56 3.15 -13.12
CA ARG A 109 -10.77 3.97 -12.93
C ARG A 109 -11.89 3.52 -13.88
N ALA A 110 -11.59 3.21 -15.13
CA ALA A 110 -12.57 2.70 -16.09
C ALA A 110 -13.16 1.34 -15.68
N ALA A 111 -12.37 0.52 -14.98
CA ALA A 111 -12.81 -0.72 -14.35
C ALA A 111 -13.59 -0.48 -13.04
N GLY A 112 -13.65 0.75 -12.52
CA GLY A 112 -14.42 1.13 -11.35
C GLY A 112 -13.69 0.99 -10.01
N PHE A 113 -12.37 0.77 -10.01
CA PHE A 113 -11.59 0.61 -8.77
C PHE A 113 -11.44 1.90 -7.96
N ASP A 114 -11.82 3.05 -8.52
CA ASP A 114 -11.87 4.34 -7.83
C ASP A 114 -13.04 4.46 -6.84
N ARG A 115 -13.90 3.44 -6.75
CA ARG A 115 -15.02 3.38 -5.80
C ARG A 115 -15.10 2.01 -5.15
N SER A 116 -15.37 1.98 -3.85
CA SER A 116 -15.54 0.73 -3.11
C SER A 116 -16.77 -0.04 -3.57
N HIS A 117 -16.61 -1.32 -3.90
CA HIS A 117 -17.71 -2.20 -4.28
C HIS A 117 -17.31 -3.69 -4.17
N THR A 118 -18.29 -4.58 -4.23
CA THR A 118 -18.07 -6.03 -4.26
C THR A 118 -18.63 -6.62 -5.55
N VAL A 119 -17.88 -7.53 -6.15
CA VAL A 119 -18.25 -8.32 -7.33
C VAL A 119 -18.26 -9.80 -6.93
N GLY A 120 -19.31 -10.52 -7.30
CA GLY A 120 -19.49 -11.94 -6.95
C GLY A 120 -20.43 -12.15 -5.76
N SER A 121 -20.51 -13.40 -5.28
CA SER A 121 -21.39 -13.82 -4.18
C SER A 121 -20.59 -14.03 -2.91
N ASP A 122 -21.03 -13.45 -1.79
CA ASP A 122 -20.45 -13.62 -0.45
C ASP A 122 -20.92 -14.88 0.27
N GLN A 123 -21.79 -15.68 -0.35
CA GLN A 123 -22.34 -16.91 0.22
C GLN A 123 -21.40 -18.12 0.11
N ILE A 124 -20.23 -17.96 -0.50
CA ILE A 124 -19.26 -19.03 -0.70
C ILE A 124 -18.20 -18.92 0.41
N ALA A 125 -18.34 -19.76 1.43
CA ALA A 125 -17.50 -19.72 2.63
C ALA A 125 -16.01 -19.95 2.36
N ASP A 126 -15.69 -20.71 1.31
CA ASP A 126 -14.34 -21.08 0.88
C ASP A 126 -13.88 -20.33 -0.37
N ALA A 127 -14.52 -19.21 -0.72
CA ALA A 127 -14.12 -18.44 -1.88
C ALA A 127 -12.74 -17.79 -1.70
N VAL A 128 -11.98 -17.78 -2.80
CA VAL A 128 -10.83 -16.88 -2.93
C VAL A 128 -11.36 -15.48 -3.23
N VAL A 129 -10.85 -14.49 -2.52
CA VAL A 129 -11.24 -13.08 -2.68
C VAL A 129 -10.02 -12.30 -3.14
N THR A 130 -10.13 -11.69 -4.31
CA THR A 130 -9.19 -10.65 -4.74
C THR A 130 -9.63 -9.32 -4.17
N VAL A 131 -8.76 -8.68 -3.41
CA VAL A 131 -8.97 -7.35 -2.84
C VAL A 131 -8.11 -6.36 -3.61
N VAL A 132 -8.74 -5.41 -4.27
CA VAL A 132 -8.06 -4.30 -4.97
C VAL A 132 -8.26 -3.03 -4.13
N THR A 133 -7.19 -2.27 -3.93
CA THR A 133 -7.21 -0.98 -3.23
C THR A 133 -6.64 0.09 -4.14
N MET A 134 -7.36 1.19 -4.33
CA MET A 134 -6.94 2.35 -5.13
C MET A 134 -7.28 3.63 -4.36
N GLY A 135 -6.25 4.30 -3.83
CA GLY A 135 -6.47 5.33 -2.81
C GLY A 135 -7.23 4.73 -1.62
N ASP A 136 -8.32 5.36 -1.21
CA ASP A 136 -9.18 4.89 -0.11
C ASP A 136 -10.27 3.90 -0.56
N ALA A 137 -10.41 3.68 -1.87
CA ALA A 137 -11.40 2.77 -2.42
C ALA A 137 -10.93 1.31 -2.32
N LYS A 138 -11.85 0.43 -1.93
CA LYS A 138 -11.60 -1.01 -1.77
C LYS A 138 -12.63 -1.82 -2.55
N THR A 139 -12.16 -2.57 -3.54
CA THR A 139 -12.99 -3.50 -4.31
C THR A 139 -12.70 -4.93 -3.91
N ARG A 140 -13.76 -5.71 -3.67
CA ARG A 140 -13.66 -7.15 -3.39
C ARG A 140 -14.23 -7.92 -4.58
N ILE A 141 -13.44 -8.83 -5.15
CA ILE A 141 -13.87 -9.71 -6.24
C ILE A 141 -13.84 -11.13 -5.68
N ILE A 142 -15.01 -11.72 -5.47
CA ILE A 142 -15.18 -13.03 -4.85
C ILE A 142 -15.23 -14.08 -5.97
N GLU A 143 -14.33 -15.07 -5.90
CA GLU A 143 -14.22 -16.13 -6.89
C GLU A 143 -15.34 -17.19 -6.78
N PRO A 144 -15.77 -17.81 -7.91
CA PRO A 144 -15.38 -17.45 -9.27
C PRO A 144 -16.12 -16.15 -9.65
N GLY A 145 -15.36 -15.06 -9.83
CA GLY A 145 -15.95 -13.79 -10.24
C GLY A 145 -16.66 -13.99 -11.58
N TRP A 146 -17.46 -13.03 -12.01
CA TRP A 146 -18.13 -13.13 -13.31
C TRP A 146 -17.07 -13.11 -14.42
N PRO A 147 -16.88 -14.21 -15.19
CA PRO A 147 -15.87 -14.23 -16.25
C PRO A 147 -16.17 -13.13 -17.26
N GLY A 148 -15.17 -12.33 -17.60
CA GLY A 148 -15.32 -11.21 -18.55
C GLY A 148 -15.82 -9.91 -17.93
N SER A 149 -15.94 -9.82 -16.59
CA SER A 149 -16.17 -8.53 -15.93
C SER A 149 -15.03 -7.55 -16.21
N ARG A 150 -15.31 -6.24 -16.18
CA ARG A 150 -14.29 -5.19 -16.41
C ARG A 150 -13.14 -5.29 -15.42
N GLU A 151 -13.44 -5.63 -14.18
CA GLU A 151 -12.49 -5.82 -13.08
C GLU A 151 -11.56 -7.01 -13.38
N SER A 152 -12.11 -8.15 -13.79
CA SER A 152 -11.33 -9.34 -14.12
C SER A 152 -10.43 -9.14 -15.34
N LEU A 153 -10.92 -8.40 -16.35
CA LEU A 153 -10.14 -8.04 -17.53
C LEU A 153 -9.01 -7.08 -17.19
N PHE A 154 -9.26 -6.10 -16.32
CA PHE A 154 -8.23 -5.16 -15.89
C PHE A 154 -7.16 -5.83 -15.02
N LEU A 155 -7.53 -6.76 -14.13
CA LEU A 155 -6.53 -7.51 -13.34
C LEU A 155 -5.51 -8.25 -14.23
N LYS A 156 -5.93 -8.76 -15.40
CA LYS A 156 -5.00 -9.33 -16.38
C LYS A 156 -4.05 -8.30 -16.97
N GLN A 157 -4.45 -7.04 -17.08
CA GLN A 157 -3.58 -5.95 -17.56
C GLN A 157 -2.53 -5.54 -16.54
N LEU A 158 -2.70 -5.89 -15.25
CA LEU A 158 -1.68 -5.67 -14.22
C LEU A 158 -0.54 -6.70 -14.27
N ALA A 159 -0.68 -7.77 -15.06
CA ALA A 159 0.36 -8.77 -15.26
C ALA A 159 1.51 -8.16 -16.09
N PRO A 160 2.72 -8.03 -15.52
CA PRO A 160 3.82 -7.34 -16.18
C PRO A 160 4.33 -8.05 -17.44
N GLU A 161 4.04 -9.33 -17.61
CA GLU A 161 4.36 -10.13 -18.81
C GLU A 161 3.68 -9.56 -20.07
N GLY A 162 2.57 -8.84 -19.90
CA GLY A 162 1.84 -8.18 -20.98
C GLY A 162 2.26 -6.74 -21.25
N TRP A 163 3.19 -6.17 -20.47
CA TRP A 163 3.58 -4.76 -20.62
C TRP A 163 4.59 -4.57 -21.76
N PRO A 164 4.39 -3.58 -22.65
CA PRO A 164 5.37 -3.24 -23.68
C PRO A 164 6.73 -2.88 -23.06
N ALA A 165 7.83 -3.32 -23.68
CA ALA A 165 9.16 -2.91 -23.23
C ALA A 165 9.34 -1.37 -23.28
N ASP A 166 8.73 -0.73 -24.28
CA ASP A 166 8.74 0.73 -24.44
C ASP A 166 7.97 1.47 -23.33
N ASP A 167 7.13 0.79 -22.56
CA ASP A 167 6.44 1.37 -21.41
C ASP A 167 7.33 1.40 -20.17
N GLN A 168 8.46 0.68 -20.18
CA GLN A 168 9.38 0.58 -19.07
C GLN A 168 10.52 1.62 -19.18
N SER A 169 10.82 2.29 -18.08
CA SER A 169 11.94 3.24 -17.97
C SER A 169 13.26 2.56 -17.61
N ALA A 170 13.20 1.32 -17.12
CA ALA A 170 14.33 0.45 -16.87
C ALA A 170 13.91 -1.03 -16.99
N PRO A 171 14.84 -1.97 -17.25
CA PRO A 171 14.53 -3.39 -17.20
C PRO A 171 14.01 -3.83 -15.81
N PRO A 172 13.23 -4.92 -15.72
CA PRO A 172 12.83 -5.50 -14.45
C PRO A 172 14.03 -5.95 -13.62
N GLU A 173 13.98 -5.76 -12.31
CA GLU A 173 15.06 -6.16 -11.39
C GLU A 173 14.50 -6.80 -10.10
N PRO A 174 15.27 -7.66 -9.42
CA PRO A 174 14.87 -8.17 -8.11
C PRO A 174 14.66 -7.02 -7.10
N TYR A 175 13.54 -7.05 -6.39
CA TYR A 175 13.28 -6.09 -5.32
C TYR A 175 14.11 -6.44 -4.07
N THR A 176 14.93 -5.48 -3.63
CA THR A 176 15.72 -5.61 -2.40
C THR A 176 15.10 -4.76 -1.29
N PRO A 177 14.40 -5.36 -0.31
CA PRO A 177 13.84 -4.61 0.81
C PRO A 177 14.94 -4.06 1.72
N GLN A 178 14.75 -2.86 2.26
CA GLN A 178 15.64 -2.30 3.29
C GLN A 178 15.32 -2.87 4.68
N ARG A 179 14.03 -3.16 4.92
CA ARG A 179 13.49 -3.67 6.17
C ARG A 179 12.60 -4.88 5.93
N THR A 180 12.60 -5.77 6.91
CA THR A 180 11.77 -6.96 6.95
C THR A 180 11.00 -6.97 8.27
N ALA A 181 9.70 -7.20 8.19
CA ALA A 181 8.89 -7.52 9.35
C ALA A 181 9.14 -8.98 9.75
N VAL A 182 9.48 -9.15 11.02
CA VAL A 182 9.65 -10.44 11.67
C VAL A 182 8.37 -10.70 12.45
N LEU A 183 7.55 -11.64 11.97
CA LEU A 183 6.28 -12.02 12.56
C LEU A 183 6.49 -13.28 13.39
N ALA A 184 6.51 -13.14 14.70
CA ALA A 184 6.74 -14.22 15.66
C ALA A 184 5.42 -14.70 16.27
N GLY A 185 5.12 -15.98 16.08
CA GLY A 185 4.01 -16.66 16.74
C GLY A 185 4.56 -17.68 17.74
N GLU A 186 4.15 -17.59 19.00
CA GLU A 186 4.53 -18.57 20.02
C GLU A 186 4.03 -19.95 19.65
N ILE A 187 4.87 -20.97 19.87
CA ILE A 187 4.52 -22.37 19.63
C ILE A 187 4.84 -23.20 20.86
N THR A 188 3.98 -24.16 21.16
CA THR A 188 4.23 -25.18 22.17
C THR A 188 4.99 -26.33 21.53
N GLY A 189 6.09 -26.74 22.14
CA GLY A 189 6.87 -27.87 21.67
C GLY A 189 8.29 -27.93 22.22
N ASP A 190 8.70 -29.15 22.50
CA ASP A 190 9.95 -29.50 23.17
C ASP A 190 11.10 -29.71 22.13
N GLY A 191 10.81 -29.38 20.87
CA GLY A 191 11.73 -29.58 19.75
C GLY A 191 13.01 -28.76 19.86
N THR A 192 14.00 -29.15 19.08
CA THR A 192 15.27 -28.41 18.97
C THR A 192 15.01 -27.05 18.32
N ALA A 193 15.07 -25.98 19.11
CA ALA A 193 14.93 -24.61 18.64
C ALA A 193 16.28 -23.91 18.59
N ARG A 194 16.51 -23.13 17.53
CA ARG A 194 17.75 -22.37 17.33
C ARG A 194 17.68 -21.03 18.07
N PRO A 195 18.79 -20.51 18.63
CA PRO A 195 18.77 -19.18 19.25
C PRO A 195 18.49 -18.11 18.19
N TRP A 196 17.56 -17.20 18.49
CA TRP A 196 17.28 -16.03 17.65
C TRP A 196 18.43 -15.02 17.75
N PRO A 197 19.02 -14.55 16.63
CA PRO A 197 20.25 -13.76 16.66
C PRO A 197 20.03 -12.24 16.81
N LEU A 198 18.78 -11.76 16.79
CA LEU A 198 18.44 -10.34 16.93
C LEU A 198 17.83 -10.06 18.31
N GLY A 199 17.19 -8.90 18.48
CA GLY A 199 16.48 -8.55 19.70
C GLY A 199 15.34 -9.53 20.06
N PRO A 200 14.82 -9.48 21.30
CA PRO A 200 13.83 -10.44 21.77
C PRO A 200 12.57 -10.44 20.89
N LEU A 201 12.12 -11.64 20.49
CA LEU A 201 10.94 -11.78 19.61
C LEU A 201 9.63 -11.39 20.29
N GLY A 202 9.58 -11.45 21.63
CA GLY A 202 8.41 -11.09 22.42
C GLY A 202 8.19 -9.58 22.63
N ASP A 203 9.17 -8.73 22.29
CA ASP A 203 9.13 -7.29 22.59
C ASP A 203 8.47 -6.45 21.47
N GLY A 204 7.84 -7.11 20.50
CA GLY A 204 7.18 -6.45 19.37
C GLY A 204 5.76 -5.96 19.65
N VAL A 205 5.10 -5.49 18.59
CA VAL A 205 3.69 -5.07 18.64
C VAL A 205 2.79 -6.14 18.00
N PRO A 206 1.57 -6.37 18.50
CA PRO A 206 0.61 -7.23 17.82
C PRO A 206 0.29 -6.68 16.42
N ALA A 207 0.51 -7.48 15.38
CA ALA A 207 0.16 -7.16 14.00
C ALA A 207 0.08 -8.44 13.17
N ALA A 208 -0.78 -8.49 12.16
CA ALA A 208 -0.87 -9.65 11.26
C ALA A 208 -1.02 -11.02 11.98
N GLY A 209 -1.72 -11.04 13.12
CA GLY A 209 -1.93 -12.24 13.94
C GLY A 209 -0.66 -12.80 14.62
N ALA A 210 0.38 -11.97 14.80
CA ALA A 210 1.64 -12.34 15.44
C ALA A 210 2.22 -11.15 16.24
N ILE A 211 3.32 -11.38 16.95
CA ILE A 211 4.16 -10.30 17.48
C ILE A 211 5.12 -9.85 16.38
N CYS A 212 5.04 -8.59 16.00
CA CYS A 212 5.81 -8.01 14.91
C CYS A 212 6.95 -7.12 15.42
N THR A 213 8.14 -7.33 14.87
CA THR A 213 9.28 -6.41 14.99
C THR A 213 9.83 -6.08 13.61
N LEU A 214 10.47 -4.92 13.46
CA LEU A 214 11.16 -4.55 12.23
C LEU A 214 12.66 -4.76 12.40
N ALA A 215 13.28 -5.39 11.40
CA ALA A 215 14.72 -5.57 11.33
C ALA A 215 15.26 -5.12 9.97
N PRO A 216 16.50 -4.61 9.90
CA PRO A 216 17.18 -4.42 8.62
C PRO A 216 17.25 -5.76 7.88
N SER A 217 16.82 -5.81 6.61
CA SER A 217 16.71 -7.09 5.88
C SER A 217 18.04 -7.84 5.80
N ALA A 218 19.16 -7.12 5.69
CA ALA A 218 20.51 -7.69 5.67
C ALA A 218 20.95 -8.36 7.00
N LYS A 219 20.22 -8.15 8.09
CA LYS A 219 20.51 -8.74 9.41
C LYS A 219 19.58 -9.90 9.76
N VAL A 220 18.50 -10.09 9.01
CA VAL A 220 17.53 -11.15 9.27
C VAL A 220 18.12 -12.50 8.86
N PRO A 221 18.17 -13.50 9.74
CA PRO A 221 18.66 -14.82 9.38
C PRO A 221 17.71 -15.50 8.40
N GLU A 222 18.27 -16.33 7.51
CA GLU A 222 17.46 -17.20 6.67
C GLU A 222 16.55 -18.07 7.57
N THR A 223 15.25 -17.95 7.34
CA THR A 223 14.22 -18.65 8.12
C THR A 223 13.39 -19.49 7.15
N ARG A 224 13.47 -20.80 7.30
CA ARG A 224 12.68 -21.75 6.50
C ARG A 224 11.46 -22.21 7.30
N PRO A 225 10.35 -22.55 6.64
CA PRO A 225 9.19 -23.09 7.35
C PRO A 225 9.54 -24.34 8.16
N GLY A 226 8.94 -24.46 9.35
CA GLY A 226 9.29 -25.48 10.34
C GLY A 226 10.49 -25.16 11.22
N THR A 227 11.24 -24.06 10.96
CA THR A 227 12.32 -23.63 11.87
C THR A 227 11.73 -23.06 13.15
N ALA A 228 12.03 -23.70 14.29
CA ALA A 228 11.73 -23.18 15.62
C ALA A 228 12.87 -22.28 16.12
N TRP A 229 12.51 -21.12 16.67
CA TRP A 229 13.45 -20.14 17.22
C TRP A 229 13.23 -19.96 18.71
N ARG A 230 14.32 -19.78 19.47
CA ARG A 230 14.29 -19.53 20.91
C ARG A 230 14.69 -18.10 21.20
N SER A 231 13.87 -17.40 21.97
CA SER A 231 14.09 -16.00 22.38
C SER A 231 13.41 -15.77 23.72
N GLY A 232 14.09 -15.17 24.70
CA GLY A 232 13.48 -14.87 26.01
C GLY A 232 12.94 -16.08 26.78
N GLY A 233 13.45 -17.29 26.54
CA GLY A 233 12.95 -18.53 27.16
C GLY A 233 11.73 -19.16 26.46
N THR A 234 11.13 -18.46 25.50
CA THR A 234 9.98 -18.93 24.72
C THR A 234 10.43 -19.48 23.36
N THR A 235 9.65 -20.41 22.81
CA THR A 235 9.85 -20.95 21.46
C THR A 235 8.84 -20.31 20.49
N TYR A 236 9.33 -19.85 19.35
CA TYR A 236 8.57 -19.15 18.32
C TYR A 236 8.68 -19.86 16.98
N SER A 237 7.58 -19.81 16.23
CA SER A 237 7.61 -19.87 14.76
C SER A 237 7.80 -18.45 14.23
N VAL A 238 8.64 -18.28 13.21
CA VAL A 238 8.92 -16.96 12.62
C VAL A 238 8.54 -16.98 11.14
N ARG A 239 7.78 -15.98 10.72
CA ARG A 239 7.53 -15.66 9.31
C ARG A 239 8.22 -14.34 8.98
N LEU A 240 8.87 -14.29 7.83
CA LEU A 240 9.54 -13.09 7.34
C LEU A 240 8.72 -12.46 6.24
N ARG A 241 8.48 -11.15 6.36
CA ARG A 241 7.76 -10.38 5.35
C ARG A 241 8.57 -9.12 4.99
N PRO A 242 9.17 -9.06 3.80
CA PRO A 242 9.75 -7.83 3.27
C PRO A 242 8.78 -6.65 3.37
N LEU A 243 9.27 -5.47 3.78
CA LEU A 243 8.48 -4.23 3.68
C LEU A 243 8.54 -3.72 2.25
N LEU A 244 7.40 -3.19 1.79
CA LEU A 244 7.28 -2.49 0.53
C LEU A 244 7.50 -0.97 0.75
N PRO A 245 7.80 -0.17 -0.29
CA PRO A 245 8.20 1.24 -0.14
C PRO A 245 7.29 2.18 0.64
N ALA A 246 5.99 1.86 0.79
CA ALA A 246 5.04 2.69 1.54
C ALA A 246 4.64 2.05 2.89
N GLU A 247 5.45 1.11 3.39
CA GLU A 247 5.23 0.39 4.63
C GLU A 247 6.44 0.64 5.54
N ASP A 248 6.21 1.37 6.62
CA ASP A 248 7.28 1.83 7.51
C ASP A 248 7.17 1.22 8.91
N SER A 249 6.03 0.59 9.20
CA SER A 249 5.65 0.07 10.51
C SER A 249 5.00 -1.32 10.42
N CYS A 250 4.93 -2.01 11.55
CA CYS A 250 4.15 -3.23 11.67
C CYS A 250 2.64 -3.02 11.48
N GLY A 251 2.14 -1.79 11.67
CA GLY A 251 0.72 -1.46 11.46
C GLY A 251 0.31 -1.43 9.98
N ASP A 252 1.28 -1.39 9.07
CA ASP A 252 1.01 -1.35 7.62
C ASP A 252 0.78 -2.75 7.01
N LEU A 253 0.77 -3.81 7.84
CA LEU A 253 0.78 -5.22 7.42
C LEU A 253 -0.60 -5.92 7.43
N ASP A 254 -1.65 -5.21 7.80
CA ASP A 254 -3.02 -5.75 7.99
C ASP A 254 -3.85 -5.86 6.68
#